data_AF-A0A0H2UUG1-F1
#
_entry.id   AF-A0A0H2UUG1-F1
#
_cell.length_a   1.000
_cell.length_b   1.000
_cell.length_c   1.000
_cell.angle_alpha   90.00
_cell.angle_beta   90.00
_cell.angle_gamma   90.00
#
_symmetry.space_group_name_H-M   'P 1'
#
loop_
_entity.id
_entity.type
_entity.pdbx_description
1 polymer ?
#
loop_
_entity_poly.entity_id
_entity_poly.type
_entity_poly.pdbx_seq_one_letter_code
_entity_poly.pdbx_strand_id
1 'polypeptide(L)'
;MYRTFYHKTEWRKLREIAIIRDKRECIWCRQNGKRTTTNLEVDHIKEVKDYPELALDLANLRTLCKDCHNRRHGRYQKKKNRWDDETFEW
;
A
#
# COMPACT_ATOMS: atom_id res chain seq x y z
N MET A 1 11.89 -11.70 -16.01
CA MET A 1 12.43 -12.61 -14.98
C MET A 1 12.12 -12.03 -13.58
N TYR A 2 10.85 -11.97 -13.16
CA TYR A 2 10.44 -11.42 -11.84
C TYR A 2 9.17 -12.07 -11.26
N ARG A 3 8.66 -13.16 -11.85
CA ARG A 3 7.36 -13.76 -11.48
C ARG A 3 7.45 -14.76 -10.31
N THR A 4 8.66 -15.15 -9.91
CA THR A 4 8.92 -16.19 -8.91
C THR A 4 9.04 -15.65 -7.48
N PHE A 5 9.21 -14.33 -7.30
CA PHE A 5 9.46 -13.72 -5.99
C PHE A 5 8.18 -13.63 -5.13
N TYR A 6 7.06 -13.21 -5.75
CA TYR A 6 5.77 -13.04 -5.05
C TYR A 6 5.10 -14.36 -4.61
N HIS A 7 5.51 -15.50 -5.17
CA HIS A 7 4.99 -16.83 -4.82
C HIS A 7 5.82 -17.55 -3.75
N LYS A 8 6.94 -16.98 -3.30
CA LYS A 8 7.74 -17.60 -2.24
C LYS A 8 6.99 -17.54 -0.90
N THR A 9 6.95 -18.67 -0.21
CA THR A 9 6.41 -18.82 1.14
C THR A 9 7.02 -17.82 2.11
N GLU A 10 8.29 -17.45 1.89
CA GLU A 10 9.01 -16.40 2.62
C GLU A 10 8.30 -15.04 2.56
N TRP A 11 7.86 -14.60 1.38
CA TRP A 11 7.15 -13.32 1.23
C TRP A 11 5.83 -13.31 1.98
N ARG A 12 5.07 -14.40 1.93
CA ARG A 12 3.79 -14.51 2.66
C ARG A 12 4.02 -14.42 4.18
N LYS A 13 5.06 -15.09 4.69
CA LYS A 13 5.47 -15.00 6.10
C LYS A 13 5.90 -13.59 6.48
N LEU A 14 6.81 -12.98 5.69
CA LEU A 14 7.28 -11.61 5.92
C LEU A 14 6.15 -10.59 5.90
N ARG A 15 5.20 -10.73 4.96
CA ARG A 15 4.00 -9.90 4.88
C ARG A 15 3.19 -9.99 6.17
N GLU A 16 2.97 -11.20 6.69
CA GLU A 16 2.25 -11.39 7.94
C GLU A 16 3.00 -10.80 9.14
N ILE A 17 4.31 -11.00 9.22
CA ILE A 17 5.17 -10.43 10.26
C ILE A 17 5.13 -8.90 10.22
N ALA A 18 5.25 -8.29 9.04
CA ALA A 18 5.20 -6.84 8.87
C ALA A 18 3.84 -6.28 9.32
N ILE A 19 2.75 -6.93 8.93
CA ILE A 19 1.39 -6.54 9.34
C ILE A 19 1.22 -6.67 10.86
N ILE A 20 1.71 -7.74 11.49
CA ILE A 20 1.64 -7.95 12.94
C ILE A 20 2.48 -6.89 13.67
N ARG A 21 3.71 -6.64 13.22
CA ARG A 21 4.61 -5.61 13.75
C ARG A 21 3.94 -4.23 13.73
N ASP A 22 3.27 -3.91 12.63
CA ASP A 22 2.59 -2.63 12.42
C ASP A 22 1.20 -2.60 13.06
N LYS A 23 0.88 -3.54 13.97
CA LYS A 23 -0.39 -3.65 14.70
C LYS A 23 -1.63 -3.76 13.80
N ARG A 24 -1.45 -4.28 12.58
CA ARG A 24 -2.49 -4.38 11.54
C ARG A 24 -3.08 -3.01 11.20
N GLU A 25 -2.25 -1.99 11.15
CA GLU A 25 -2.66 -0.62 10.87
C GLU A 25 -1.75 0.01 9.80
N CYS A 26 -2.33 0.91 9.00
CA CYS A 26 -1.55 1.74 8.09
C CYS A 26 -0.67 2.70 8.89
N ILE A 27 0.65 2.62 8.71
CA ILE A 27 1.63 3.47 9.40
C ILE A 27 1.36 4.95 9.10
N TRP A 28 1.08 5.28 7.83
CA TRP A 28 0.82 6.65 7.42
C TRP A 28 -0.48 7.19 8.01
N CYS A 29 -1.56 6.42 8.00
CA CYS A 29 -2.81 6.84 8.64
C CYS A 29 -2.57 7.11 10.12
N ARG A 30 -1.87 6.20 10.81
CA ARG A 30 -1.54 6.34 12.23
C ARG A 30 -0.76 7.62 12.52
N GLN A 31 0.22 7.97 11.68
CA GLN A 31 0.96 9.23 11.78
C GLN A 31 0.07 10.46 11.56
N ASN A 32 -0.96 10.35 10.73
CA ASN A 32 -1.94 11.42 10.50
C ASN A 32 -3.09 11.41 11.54
N GLY A 33 -2.97 10.66 12.64
CA GLY A 33 -4.01 10.56 13.67
C GLY A 33 -5.25 9.75 13.24
N LYS A 34 -5.17 8.99 12.14
CA LYS A 34 -6.25 8.14 11.62
C LYS A 34 -5.94 6.68 11.84
N ARG A 35 -6.94 5.89 12.20
CA ARG A 35 -6.81 4.43 12.31
C ARG A 35 -7.40 3.75 11.09
N THR A 36 -6.57 3.12 10.27
CA THR A 36 -7.03 2.35 9.10
C THR A 36 -6.49 0.94 9.20
N THR A 37 -7.41 -0.01 9.36
CA THR A 37 -7.14 -1.47 9.49
C THR A 37 -7.66 -2.26 8.29
N THR A 38 -8.35 -1.60 7.35
CA THR A 38 -8.94 -2.21 6.16
C THR A 38 -8.03 -2.03 4.94
N ASN A 39 -8.08 -2.99 4.01
CA ASN A 39 -7.34 -2.96 2.73
C ASN A 39 -5.85 -2.66 2.87
N LEU A 40 -5.18 -3.40 3.77
CA LEU A 40 -3.76 -3.24 4.05
C LEU A 40 -2.90 -4.00 3.03
N GLU A 41 -1.93 -3.29 2.49
CA GLU A 41 -0.93 -3.75 1.54
C GLU A 41 0.46 -3.51 2.13
N VAL A 42 1.39 -4.43 1.85
CA VAL A 42 2.79 -4.27 2.25
C VAL A 42 3.55 -3.69 1.07
N ASP A 43 4.19 -2.58 1.33
CA ASP A 43 4.82 -1.71 0.35
C ASP A 43 6.33 -1.63 0.64
N HIS A 44 7.16 -1.73 -0.41
CA HIS A 44 8.62 -1.75 -0.28
C HIS A 44 9.18 -0.33 -0.29
N ILE A 45 9.77 0.16 0.79
CA ILE A 45 10.28 1.54 0.92
C ILE A 45 11.27 1.85 -0.22
N LYS A 46 12.24 0.97 -0.45
CA LYS A 46 13.08 0.97 -1.64
C LYS A 46 12.53 -0.03 -2.66
N GLU A 47 12.42 0.39 -3.92
CA GLU A 47 11.85 -0.45 -4.97
C GLU A 47 12.73 -1.69 -5.22
N VAL A 48 12.07 -2.84 -5.37
CA VAL A 48 12.74 -4.14 -5.62
C VAL A 48 13.56 -4.13 -6.92
N LYS A 49 13.23 -3.24 -7.86
CA LYS A 49 13.94 -3.09 -9.13
C LYS A 49 15.37 -2.58 -8.92
N ASP A 50 15.55 -1.64 -7.99
CA ASP A 50 16.84 -1.00 -7.72
C ASP A 50 17.61 -1.72 -6.62
N TYR A 51 16.90 -2.30 -5.64
CA TYR A 51 17.48 -2.99 -4.49
C TYR A 51 16.85 -4.38 -4.30
N PRO A 52 17.15 -5.36 -5.18
CA PRO A 52 16.59 -6.69 -5.06
C PRO A 52 17.05 -7.41 -3.78
N GLU A 53 18.22 -7.08 -3.22
CA GLU A 53 18.66 -7.66 -1.94
C GLU A 53 17.79 -7.22 -0.75
N LEU A 54 17.15 -6.05 -0.83
CA LEU A 54 16.29 -5.51 0.23
C LEU A 54 14.83 -5.94 0.07
N ALA A 55 14.50 -6.76 -0.92
CA ALA A 55 13.14 -7.16 -1.22
C ALA A 55 12.52 -8.06 -0.13
N LEU A 56 13.36 -8.79 0.62
CA LEU A 56 12.93 -9.64 1.76
C LEU A 56 13.30 -9.03 3.12
N ASP A 57 13.78 -7.78 3.15
CA ASP A 57 14.17 -7.12 4.40
C ASP A 57 12.95 -6.49 5.08
N LEU A 58 12.61 -6.95 6.27
CA LEU A 58 11.48 -6.43 7.06
C LEU A 58 11.58 -4.92 7.34
N ALA A 59 12.80 -4.38 7.46
CA ALA A 59 13.03 -2.94 7.64
C ALA A 59 12.73 -2.14 6.36
N ASN A 60 12.82 -2.78 5.19
CA ASN A 60 12.43 -2.19 3.91
C ASN A 60 10.93 -2.34 3.62
N LEU A 61 10.16 -3.01 4.49
CA LEU A 61 8.73 -3.22 4.34
C LEU A 61 7.92 -2.33 5.27
N ARG A 62 6.83 -1.76 4.76
CA ARG A 62 5.86 -1.00 5.55
C ARG A 62 4.42 -1.39 5.22
N THR A 63 3.57 -1.43 6.24
CA THR A 63 2.13 -1.63 6.05
C THR A 63 1.44 -0.30 5.74
N LEU A 64 0.81 -0.22 4.57
CA LEU A 64 0.01 0.92 4.12
C LEU A 64 -1.39 0.46 3.73
N CYS A 65 -2.39 1.34 3.82
CA CYS A 65 -3.67 1.08 3.17
C CYS A 65 -3.56 1.35 1.66
N LYS A 66 -4.47 0.75 0.87
CA LYS A 66 -4.56 0.95 -0.59
C LYS A 66 -4.55 2.42 -1.01
N ASP A 67 -5.19 3.30 -0.22
CA ASP A 67 -5.20 4.76 -0.46
C ASP A 67 -3.81 5.39 -0.31
N CYS A 68 -3.12 5.09 0.79
CA CYS A 68 -1.75 5.57 1.04
C CYS A 68 -0.76 4.98 0.04
N HIS A 69 -0.93 3.72 -0.32
CA HIS A 69 -0.14 3.05 -1.34
C HIS A 69 -0.32 3.73 -2.71
N ASN A 70 -1.57 4.00 -3.13
CA ASN A 70 -1.84 4.74 -4.36
C ASN A 70 -1.27 6.16 -4.33
N ARG A 71 -1.40 6.86 -3.19
CA ARG A 71 -0.81 8.20 -2.99
C ARG A 71 0.71 8.17 -3.15
N ARG A 72 1.38 7.16 -2.60
CA ARG A 72 2.82 6.98 -2.76
C ARG A 72 3.22 6.79 -4.22
N HIS A 73 2.50 5.94 -4.96
CA HIS A 73 2.78 5.68 -6.37
C HIS A 73 2.32 6.81 -7.31
N GLY A 74 1.79 7.92 -6.79
CA GLY A 74 1.20 8.99 -7.60
C GLY A 74 -0.04 8.55 -8.39
N ARG A 75 -0.58 7.35 -8.14
CA ARG A 75 -1.76 6.79 -8.81
C ARG A 75 -3.06 7.19 -8.11
N TYR A 76 -3.05 8.30 -7.36
CA TYR A 76 -4.26 8.81 -6.74
C TYR A 76 -5.18 9.38 -7.82
N GLN A 77 -6.04 8.51 -8.36
CA GLN A 77 -7.11 8.89 -9.25
C GLN A 77 -8.23 9.46 -8.37
N LYS A 78 -8.33 10.80 -8.28
CA LYS A 78 -9.51 11.45 -7.69
C LYS A 78 -10.72 10.95 -8.49
N LYS A 79 -11.57 10.10 -7.89
CA LYS A 79 -12.83 9.72 -8.52
C LYS A 79 -13.60 11.00 -8.80
N LYS A 80 -13.74 11.39 -10.07
CA LYS A 80 -14.76 12.36 -10.47
C LYS A 80 -16.10 11.70 -10.18
N ASN A 81 -16.88 12.30 -9.28
CA ASN A 81 -18.29 11.95 -9.17
C ASN A 81 -18.92 12.23 -10.53
N ARG A 82 -19.67 11.26 -11.07
CA ARG A 82 -20.22 11.27 -12.43
C ARG A 82 -21.63 11.86 -12.47
N TRP A 83 -21.98 12.69 -11.50
CA TRP A 83 -23.27 13.34 -11.35
C TRP A 83 -23.02 14.85 -11.28
N ASP A 84 -22.74 15.43 -12.45
CA ASP A 84 -22.98 16.86 -12.72
C ASP A 84 -24.47 16.94 -13.06
N ASP A 85 -25.29 17.16 -12.03
CA ASP A 85 -26.73 17.33 -12.14
C ASP A 85 -27.02 18.83 -12.37
N GLU A 86 -26.59 19.38 -13.51
CA GLU A 86 -26.89 20.78 -13.87
C GLU A 86 -27.13 20.94 -15.37
N THR A 87 -28.23 20.36 -15.88
CA THR A 87 -28.85 20.89 -17.10
C THR A 87 -30.37 20.93 -16.93
N PHE A 88 -30.82 21.88 -16.11
CA PHE A 88 -32.15 22.48 -16.29
C PHE A 88 -31.95 23.74 -17.13
N GLU A 89 -32.09 23.61 -18.45
CA GLU A 89 -32.35 24.75 -19.33
C GLU A 89 -33.87 25.01 -19.33
N TRP A 90 -34.26 26.22 -18.92
CA TRP A 90 -35.62 26.76 -18.99
C TRP A 90 -35.78 27.60 -20.26
#